data_AF-A0A1G4IPN5-F1
#
_entry.id   AF-A0A1G4IPN5-F1
#
_cell.length_a   1.000
_cell.length_b   1.000
_cell.length_c   1.000
_cell.angle_alpha   90.00
_cell.angle_beta   90.00
_cell.angle_gamma   90.00
#
_symmetry.space_group_name_H-M   'P 1'
#
loop_
_entity.id
_entity.type
_entity.pdbx_description
1 polymer ?
#
loop_
_entity_poly.entity_id
_entity_poly.type
_entity_poly.pdbx_seq_one_letter_code
_entity_poly.pdbx_strand_id
1 'polypeptide(L)'
;MLSLGLNKPSLWMKPLRMASRRLVSTVKTNAAEEQQILIAQRKNRPVSPHLTIYQPQLTWYLSSLHRITGVILGLGFFTATIAFGVSTAFGLGLNSNNLAKWYHEKVPLWMDWTAKGAGAYFFAFHFSNGIRHLIWDTGRALTLKGVYTTGYAVLAFMVVAGTSMLTW
;
A
#
# COMPACT_ATOMS: atom_id res chain seq x y z
N MET A 1 -53.30 48.14 -41.01
CA MET A 1 -53.63 46.97 -41.84
C MET A 1 -52.35 46.27 -42.23
N LEU A 2 -52.08 45.08 -41.68
CA LEU A 2 -51.26 44.02 -42.26
C LEU A 2 -51.32 42.80 -41.32
N SER A 3 -52.34 41.98 -41.57
CA SER A 3 -52.38 40.58 -41.19
C SER A 3 -51.26 39.86 -41.93
N LEU A 4 -50.52 38.95 -41.30
CA LEU A 4 -49.87 37.81 -41.96
C LEU A 4 -49.37 36.77 -40.94
N GLY A 5 -50.08 35.64 -40.89
CA GLY A 5 -49.46 34.32 -40.95
C GLY A 5 -48.89 33.71 -39.66
N LEU A 6 -49.75 33.11 -38.86
CA LEU A 6 -49.36 32.09 -37.88
C LEU A 6 -48.81 30.84 -38.62
N ASN A 7 -47.50 30.66 -38.65
CA ASN A 7 -46.88 29.39 -39.05
C ASN A 7 -46.73 28.48 -37.83
N LYS A 8 -47.65 27.50 -37.70
CA LYS A 8 -47.41 26.30 -36.87
C LYS A 8 -47.07 25.14 -37.79
N PRO A 9 -45.84 24.62 -37.83
CA PRO A 9 -45.61 23.30 -38.39
C PRO A 9 -46.08 22.27 -37.35
N SER A 10 -47.29 21.75 -37.52
CA SER A 10 -47.74 20.56 -36.81
C SER A 10 -47.14 19.31 -37.44
N LEU A 11 -45.82 19.13 -37.28
CA LEU A 11 -45.21 17.81 -37.46
C LEU A 11 -45.29 17.11 -36.11
N TRP A 12 -46.43 16.46 -35.88
CA TRP A 12 -46.59 15.50 -34.79
C TRP A 12 -45.77 14.26 -35.14
N MET A 13 -44.46 14.32 -34.92
CA MET A 13 -43.62 13.13 -34.95
C MET A 13 -44.09 12.22 -33.81
N LYS A 14 -44.74 11.11 -34.19
CA LYS A 14 -44.98 10.02 -33.25
C LYS A 14 -43.63 9.67 -32.61
N PRO A 15 -43.51 9.60 -31.28
CA PRO A 15 -42.28 9.11 -30.68
C PRO A 15 -42.06 7.71 -31.24
N LEU A 16 -41.00 7.54 -32.02
CA LEU A 16 -40.49 6.21 -32.35
C LEU A 16 -40.17 5.58 -31.01
N ARG A 17 -41.07 4.72 -30.52
CA ARG A 17 -40.74 3.79 -29.45
C ARG A 17 -39.66 2.91 -30.04
N MET A 18 -38.40 3.31 -29.87
CA MET A 18 -37.28 2.38 -29.93
C MET A 18 -37.58 1.34 -28.87
N ALA A 19 -38.25 0.26 -29.28
CA ALA A 19 -38.33 -0.94 -28.50
C ALA A 19 -36.88 -1.37 -28.30
N SER A 20 -36.32 -1.06 -27.14
CA SER A 20 -35.03 -1.57 -26.72
C SER A 20 -35.14 -3.09 -26.81
N ARG A 21 -34.59 -3.66 -27.88
CA ARG A 21 -34.51 -5.11 -28.01
C ARG A 21 -33.59 -5.54 -26.90
N ARG A 22 -34.17 -6.12 -25.85
CA ARG A 22 -33.41 -6.72 -24.77
C ARG A 22 -32.69 -7.93 -25.39
N LEU A 23 -31.45 -7.73 -25.85
CA LEU A 23 -30.58 -8.78 -26.42
C LEU A 23 -30.09 -9.78 -25.35
N VAL A 24 -30.65 -9.73 -24.14
CA VAL A 24 -30.25 -10.57 -23.02
C VAL A 24 -31.15 -11.80 -23.00
N SER A 25 -30.61 -12.93 -23.43
CA SER A 25 -31.24 -14.24 -23.27
C SER A 25 -31.05 -14.72 -21.83
N THR A 26 -32.14 -15.08 -21.15
CA THR A 26 -32.08 -15.72 -19.84
C THR A 26 -32.07 -17.23 -20.03
N VAL A 27 -31.01 -17.89 -19.57
CA VAL A 27 -30.91 -19.35 -19.54
C VAL A 27 -31.26 -19.80 -18.12
N LYS A 28 -32.11 -20.83 -17.98
CA LYS A 28 -32.31 -21.48 -16.68
C LYS A 28 -31.06 -22.31 -16.37
N THR A 29 -30.42 -22.03 -15.26
CA THR A 29 -29.19 -22.72 -14.82
C THR A 29 -29.35 -23.19 -13.39
N ASN A 30 -28.63 -24.25 -13.03
CA ASN A 30 -28.40 -24.58 -11.61
C ASN A 30 -27.25 -23.73 -11.04
N ALA A 31 -27.07 -23.75 -9.71
CA ALA A 31 -26.07 -22.91 -9.03
C ALA A 31 -24.61 -23.19 -9.48
N ALA A 32 -24.30 -24.45 -9.81
CA ALA A 32 -22.97 -24.84 -10.27
C ALA A 32 -22.68 -24.30 -11.69
N GLU A 33 -23.65 -24.42 -12.59
CA GLU A 33 -23.58 -23.89 -13.96
C GLU A 33 -23.47 -22.36 -13.97
N GLU A 34 -24.24 -21.67 -13.12
CA GLU A 34 -24.15 -20.23 -12.97
C GLU A 34 -22.73 -19.80 -12.56
N GLN A 35 -22.15 -20.49 -11.57
CA GLN A 35 -20.78 -20.21 -11.12
C GLN A 35 -19.75 -20.41 -12.24
N GLN A 36 -19.88 -21.47 -13.04
CA GLN A 36 -18.99 -21.70 -14.19
C GLN A 36 -19.10 -20.59 -15.24
N ILE A 37 -20.32 -20.14 -15.55
CA ILE A 37 -20.56 -19.03 -16.47
C ILE A 37 -19.92 -17.74 -15.93
N LEU A 38 -20.11 -17.44 -14.64
CA LEU A 38 -19.51 -16.26 -14.02
C LEU A 38 -17.98 -16.31 -14.02
N ILE A 39 -17.38 -17.48 -13.76
CA ILE A 39 -15.93 -17.67 -13.84
C ILE A 39 -15.44 -17.45 -15.29
N ALA A 40 -16.10 -18.05 -16.28
CA ALA A 40 -15.76 -17.88 -17.70
C ALA A 40 -15.84 -16.41 -18.12
N GLN A 41 -16.88 -15.69 -17.67
CA GLN A 41 -17.01 -14.25 -17.94
C GLN A 41 -15.93 -13.42 -17.23
N ARG A 42 -15.58 -13.74 -15.98
CA ARG A 42 -14.54 -13.00 -15.22
C ARG A 42 -13.15 -13.14 -15.85
N LYS A 43 -12.83 -14.27 -16.47
CA LYS A 43 -11.57 -14.46 -17.21
C LYS A 43 -11.39 -13.49 -18.37
N ASN A 44 -12.48 -13.08 -19.01
CA ASN A 44 -12.45 -12.17 -20.16
C ASN A 44 -12.53 -10.69 -19.76
N ARG A 45 -12.76 -10.38 -18.48
CA ARG A 45 -12.86 -9.00 -18.01
C ARG A 45 -11.46 -8.50 -17.63
N PRO A 46 -10.96 -7.44 -18.28
CA PRO A 46 -9.68 -6.86 -17.88
C PRO A 46 -9.80 -6.25 -16.48
N VAL A 47 -8.72 -6.31 -15.71
CA VAL A 47 -8.60 -5.59 -14.46
C VAL A 47 -8.29 -4.13 -14.78
N SER A 48 -9.07 -3.20 -14.25
CA SER A 48 -8.80 -1.77 -14.42
C SER A 48 -7.44 -1.42 -13.81
N PRO A 49 -6.63 -0.57 -14.47
CA PRO A 49 -5.37 -0.12 -13.88
C PRO A 49 -5.63 0.59 -12.55
N HIS A 50 -4.76 0.36 -11.55
CA HIS A 50 -4.90 0.92 -10.20
C HIS A 50 -3.61 1.63 -9.78
N LEU A 51 -2.60 0.90 -9.31
CA LEU A 51 -1.35 1.49 -8.79
C LEU A 51 -0.56 2.25 -9.85
N THR A 52 -0.72 1.89 -11.12
CA THR A 52 -0.01 2.52 -12.24
C THR A 52 -0.59 3.88 -12.64
N ILE A 53 -1.83 4.17 -12.26
CA ILE A 53 -2.52 5.42 -12.64
C ILE A 53 -2.98 6.24 -11.43
N TYR A 54 -2.93 5.68 -10.21
CA TYR A 54 -3.41 6.36 -9.02
C TYR A 54 -2.46 7.49 -8.61
N GLN A 55 -3.02 8.64 -8.26
CA GLN A 55 -2.22 9.79 -7.85
C GLN A 55 -1.39 9.46 -6.59
N PRO A 56 -0.08 9.75 -6.61
CA PRO A 56 0.76 9.72 -5.43
C PRO A 56 0.19 10.56 -4.27
N GLN A 57 -0.04 9.93 -3.11
CA GLN A 57 -0.53 10.59 -1.90
C GLN A 57 0.24 10.11 -0.69
N LEU A 58 0.55 11.03 0.23
CA LEU A 58 1.28 10.74 1.47
C LEU A 58 0.68 9.56 2.25
N THR A 59 -0.65 9.42 2.23
CA THR A 59 -1.40 8.41 2.96
C THR A 59 -1.00 6.97 2.61
N TRP A 60 -1.10 6.60 1.33
CA TRP A 60 -0.82 5.24 0.90
C TRP A 60 0.68 4.95 0.79
N TYR A 61 1.52 5.96 0.52
CA TYR A 61 2.98 5.79 0.59
C TYR A 61 3.45 5.45 2.00
N LEU A 62 3.02 6.20 3.02
CA LEU A 62 3.40 5.91 4.40
C LEU A 62 2.90 4.54 4.85
N SER A 63 1.69 4.14 4.42
CA SER A 63 1.15 2.79 4.68
C SER A 63 2.00 1.69 4.05
N SER A 64 2.37 1.83 2.77
CA SER A 64 3.23 0.87 2.06
C SER A 64 4.62 0.80 2.70
N LEU A 65 5.21 1.95 3.01
CA LEU A 65 6.51 2.02 3.68
C LEU A 65 6.46 1.36 5.06
N HIS A 66 5.38 1.51 5.82
CA HIS A 66 5.24 0.89 7.14
C HIS A 66 5.27 -0.65 7.06
N ARG A 67 4.63 -1.21 6.02
CA ARG A 67 4.70 -2.65 5.74
C ARG A 67 6.12 -3.08 5.36
N ILE A 68 6.76 -2.35 4.44
CA ILE A 68 8.11 -2.67 3.95
C ILE A 68 9.12 -2.63 5.11
N THR A 69 9.13 -1.55 5.89
CA THR A 69 10.04 -1.43 7.04
C THR A 69 9.74 -2.48 8.10
N GLY A 70 8.48 -2.84 8.33
CA GLY A 70 8.09 -3.91 9.24
C GLY A 70 8.65 -5.27 8.83
N VAL A 71 8.55 -5.61 7.54
CA VAL A 71 9.12 -6.86 7.01
C VAL A 71 10.64 -6.84 7.12
N ILE A 72 11.31 -5.76 6.74
CA ILE A 72 12.78 -5.68 6.80
C ILE A 72 13.29 -5.82 8.24
N LEU A 73 12.71 -5.06 9.18
CA LEU A 73 13.09 -5.12 10.59
C LEU A 73 12.77 -6.49 11.21
N GLY A 74 11.60 -7.04 10.90
CA GLY A 74 11.20 -8.37 11.37
C GLY A 74 12.14 -9.46 10.85
N LEU A 75 12.44 -9.47 9.54
CA LEU A 75 13.39 -10.40 8.95
C LEU A 75 14.78 -10.27 9.57
N GLY A 76 15.27 -9.05 9.78
CA GLY A 76 16.55 -8.81 10.46
C GLY A 76 16.57 -9.39 11.88
N PHE A 77 15.54 -9.10 12.68
CA PHE A 77 15.41 -9.59 14.04
C PHE A 77 15.32 -11.12 14.12
N PHE A 78 14.44 -11.74 13.33
CA PHE A 78 14.26 -13.19 13.34
C PHE A 78 15.49 -13.92 12.80
N THR A 79 16.10 -13.42 11.71
CA THR A 79 17.32 -14.03 11.15
C THR A 79 18.45 -14.01 12.17
N ALA A 80 18.68 -12.88 12.83
CA ALA A 80 19.70 -12.77 13.87
C ALA A 80 19.39 -13.74 15.03
N THR A 81 18.18 -13.67 15.59
CA THR A 81 17.80 -14.50 16.75
C THR A 81 17.90 -16.00 16.45
N ILE A 82 17.42 -16.43 15.28
CA ILE A 82 17.50 -17.83 14.85
C ILE A 82 18.95 -18.24 14.61
N ALA A 83 19.76 -17.43 13.91
CA ALA A 83 21.16 -17.75 13.62
C ALA A 83 21.99 -17.90 14.91
N PHE A 84 21.84 -16.97 15.87
CA PHE A 84 22.51 -17.04 17.16
C PHE A 84 22.01 -18.23 18.00
N GLY A 85 20.70 -18.51 17.98
CA GLY A 85 20.11 -19.65 18.68
C GLY A 85 20.62 -20.99 18.15
N VAL A 86 20.59 -21.18 16.82
CA VAL A 86 21.09 -22.39 16.15
C VAL A 86 22.60 -22.55 16.39
N SER A 87 23.38 -21.47 16.26
CA SER A 87 24.82 -21.52 16.51
C SER A 87 25.14 -21.98 17.93
N THR A 88 24.40 -21.46 18.92
CA THR A 88 24.59 -21.84 20.33
C THR A 88 24.19 -23.29 20.57
N ALA A 89 23.08 -23.74 19.99
CA ALA A 89 22.58 -25.11 20.17
C ALA A 89 23.50 -26.17 19.55
N PHE A 90 24.11 -25.88 18.40
CA PHE A 90 24.94 -26.83 17.65
C PHE A 90 26.44 -26.53 17.71
N GLY A 91 26.86 -25.54 18.50
CA GLY A 91 28.27 -25.17 18.65
C GLY A 91 28.93 -24.65 17.37
N LEU A 92 28.19 -23.93 16.50
CA LEU A 92 28.67 -23.50 15.18
C LEU A 92 29.65 -22.30 15.22
N GLY A 93 30.00 -21.80 16.41
CA GLY A 93 31.02 -20.77 16.58
C GLY A 93 30.61 -19.34 16.21
N LEU A 94 29.38 -19.11 15.72
CA LEU A 94 28.81 -17.76 15.60
C LEU A 94 28.43 -17.25 16.99
N ASN A 95 29.16 -16.23 17.45
CA ASN A 95 28.92 -15.48 18.68
C ASN A 95 29.17 -13.97 18.40
N SER A 96 28.82 -13.10 19.35
CA SER A 96 28.89 -11.65 19.17
C SER A 96 30.31 -11.17 18.86
N ASN A 97 31.32 -11.71 19.54
CA ASN A 97 32.72 -11.34 19.34
C ASN A 97 33.22 -11.72 17.94
N ASN A 98 32.91 -12.92 17.47
CA ASN A 98 33.30 -13.40 16.15
C ASN A 98 32.59 -12.64 15.04
N LEU A 99 31.29 -12.33 15.22
CA LEU A 99 30.54 -11.52 14.28
C LEU A 99 31.09 -10.09 14.21
N ALA A 100 31.41 -9.47 15.35
CA ALA A 100 31.98 -8.12 15.40
C ALA A 100 33.36 -8.08 14.71
N LYS A 101 34.23 -9.06 14.98
CA LYS A 101 35.53 -9.17 14.28
C LYS A 101 35.35 -9.28 12.76
N TRP A 102 34.49 -10.21 12.32
CA TRP A 102 34.19 -10.37 10.90
C TRP A 102 33.62 -9.08 10.29
N TYR A 103 32.73 -8.41 10.99
CA TYR A 103 32.13 -7.15 10.55
C TYR A 103 33.20 -6.09 10.31
N HIS A 104 34.06 -5.83 11.29
CA HIS A 104 35.11 -4.82 11.17
C HIS A 104 36.18 -5.16 10.13
N GLU A 105 36.45 -6.44 9.88
CA GLU A 105 37.44 -6.87 8.90
C GLU A 105 36.92 -6.90 7.46
N LYS A 106 35.63 -7.21 7.26
CA LYS A 106 35.08 -7.56 5.94
C LYS A 106 34.08 -6.54 5.40
N VAL A 107 33.46 -5.72 6.24
CA VAL A 107 32.43 -4.78 5.81
C VAL A 107 33.07 -3.46 5.37
N PRO A 108 32.95 -3.07 4.09
CA PRO A 108 33.46 -1.79 3.63
C PRO A 108 32.61 -0.63 4.17
N LEU A 109 33.23 0.55 4.26
CA LEU A 109 32.62 1.75 4.87
C LEU A 109 31.25 2.11 4.30
N TRP A 110 31.06 2.03 2.98
CA TRP A 110 29.76 2.34 2.35
C TRP A 110 28.65 1.38 2.78
N MET A 111 28.98 0.10 3.00
CA MET A 111 28.03 -0.91 3.45
C MET A 111 27.72 -0.74 4.94
N ASP A 112 28.72 -0.35 5.75
CA ASP A 112 28.53 0.02 7.17
C ASP A 112 27.54 1.16 7.32
N TRP A 113 27.75 2.28 6.60
CA TRP A 113 26.83 3.42 6.63
C TRP A 113 25.43 3.07 6.11
N THR A 114 25.34 2.24 5.07
CA THR A 114 24.05 1.81 4.52
C THR A 114 23.29 0.95 5.52
N ALA A 115 23.96 -0.01 6.17
CA ALA A 115 23.34 -0.88 7.16
C ALA A 115 22.89 -0.11 8.41
N LYS A 116 23.76 0.75 8.95
CA LYS A 116 23.43 1.65 10.07
C LYS A 116 22.28 2.59 9.71
N GLY A 117 22.34 3.21 8.54
CA GLY A 117 21.31 4.11 8.03
C GLY A 117 19.96 3.40 7.86
N ALA A 118 19.94 2.25 7.20
CA ALA A 118 18.74 1.45 7.05
C ALA A 118 18.16 1.06 8.41
N GLY A 119 18.97 0.55 9.33
CA GLY A 119 18.53 0.20 10.69
C GLY A 119 17.91 1.39 11.44
N ALA A 120 18.63 2.51 11.49
CA ALA A 120 18.21 3.71 12.20
C ALA A 120 16.93 4.32 11.62
N TYR A 121 16.91 4.61 10.31
CA TYR A 121 15.77 5.28 9.68
C TYR A 121 14.54 4.37 9.57
N PHE A 122 14.71 3.08 9.23
CA PHE A 122 13.57 2.16 9.18
C PHE A 122 12.96 1.96 10.56
N PHE A 123 13.78 1.82 11.60
CA PHE A 123 13.28 1.72 12.97
C PHE A 123 12.54 2.99 13.39
N ALA A 124 13.16 4.17 13.24
CA ALA A 124 12.56 5.45 13.63
C ALA A 124 11.22 5.70 12.91
N PHE A 125 11.17 5.41 11.61
CA PHE A 125 9.95 5.49 10.82
C PHE A 125 8.89 4.47 11.26
N HIS A 126 9.26 3.18 11.36
CA HIS A 126 8.31 2.12 11.67
C HIS A 126 7.71 2.32 13.06
N PHE A 127 8.55 2.69 14.03
CA PHE A 127 8.13 2.96 15.40
C PHE A 127 7.15 4.13 15.49
N SER A 128 7.52 5.30 14.95
CA SER A 128 6.66 6.49 15.00
C SER A 128 5.38 6.33 14.18
N ASN A 129 5.46 5.70 13.00
CA ASN A 129 4.26 5.41 12.22
C ASN A 129 3.39 4.33 12.88
N GLY A 130 3.98 3.38 13.62
CA GLY A 130 3.25 2.44 14.47
C GLY A 130 2.46 3.14 15.56
N ILE A 131 3.05 4.11 16.27
CA ILE A 131 2.34 4.96 17.24
C ILE A 131 1.18 5.69 16.57
N ARG A 132 1.39 6.25 15.37
CA ARG A 132 0.33 6.89 14.59
C ARG A 132 -0.83 5.93 14.28
N HIS A 133 -0.53 4.68 13.92
CA HIS A 133 -1.57 3.65 13.71
C HIS A 133 -2.31 3.32 14.99
N LEU A 134 -1.62 3.16 16.12
CA LEU A 134 -2.27 2.93 17.43
C LEU A 134 -3.18 4.10 17.82
N ILE A 135 -2.80 5.35 17.51
CA ILE A 135 -3.67 6.52 17.70
C ILE A 135 -4.91 6.41 16.81
N TRP A 136 -4.77 6.01 15.55
CA TRP A 136 -5.90 5.81 14.64
C TRP A 136 -6.85 4.71 15.09
N ASP A 137 -6.33 3.63 15.69
CA ASP A 137 -7.14 2.54 16.25
C ASP A 137 -8.03 3.01 17.41
N THR A 138 -7.66 4.10 18.10
CA THR A 138 -8.52 4.76 19.10
C THR A 138 -9.58 5.70 18.51
N GLY A 139 -9.71 5.76 17.19
CA GLY A 139 -10.66 6.64 16.49
C GLY A 139 -10.19 8.11 16.38
N ARG A 140 -8.92 8.40 16.65
CA ARG A 140 -8.37 9.77 16.66
C ARG A 140 -7.60 10.10 15.38
N ALA A 141 -7.52 11.39 15.05
CA ALA A 141 -6.76 11.90 13.90
C ALA A 141 -7.15 11.31 12.51
N LEU A 142 -8.39 10.87 12.35
CA LEU A 142 -8.92 10.26 11.11
C LEU A 142 -9.48 11.28 10.10
N THR A 143 -9.43 12.58 10.40
CA THR A 143 -9.76 13.63 9.42
C THR A 143 -8.63 13.80 8.40
N LEU A 144 -8.91 14.31 7.20
CA LEU A 144 -7.85 14.59 6.20
C LEU A 144 -6.72 15.44 6.79
N LYS A 145 -7.06 16.52 7.50
CA LYS A 145 -6.07 17.35 8.20
C LYS A 145 -5.27 16.53 9.22
N GLY A 146 -5.94 15.75 10.07
CA GLY A 146 -5.29 14.90 11.08
C GLY A 146 -4.33 13.87 10.47
N VAL A 147 -4.75 13.21 9.38
CA VAL A 147 -3.95 12.20 8.68
C VAL A 147 -2.69 12.83 8.09
N TYR A 148 -2.77 14.01 7.46
CA TYR A 148 -1.60 14.70 6.92
C TYR A 148 -0.69 15.28 8.01
N THR A 149 -1.26 15.93 9.05
CA THR A 149 -0.48 16.45 10.18
C THR A 149 0.33 15.35 10.86
N THR A 150 -0.32 14.22 11.18
CA THR A 150 0.37 13.07 11.79
C THR A 150 1.39 12.43 10.84
N GLY A 151 1.13 12.43 9.53
CA GLY A 151 2.09 11.96 8.52
C GLY A 151 3.37 12.78 8.49
N TYR A 152 3.26 14.11 8.49
CA TYR A 152 4.44 14.99 8.55
C TYR A 152 5.18 14.88 9.88
N ALA A 153 4.46 14.71 11.00
CA ALA A 153 5.08 14.49 12.31
C ALA A 153 5.92 13.21 12.34
N VAL A 154 5.44 12.12 11.73
CA VAL A 154 6.20 10.86 11.55
C VAL A 154 7.47 11.10 10.74
N LEU A 155 7.39 11.83 9.63
CA LEU A 155 8.57 12.11 8.80
C LEU A 155 9.60 12.98 9.52
N ALA A 156 9.15 13.99 10.26
CA ALA A 156 10.02 14.82 11.08
C ALA A 156 10.73 14.00 12.17
N PHE A 157 9.98 13.16 12.88
CA PHE A 157 10.53 12.25 13.88
C PHE A 157 11.55 11.29 13.27
N MET A 158 11.23 10.69 12.12
CA MET A 158 12.14 9.78 11.41
C MET A 158 13.48 10.45 11.10
N VAL A 159 13.47 11.68 10.58
CA VAL A 159 14.70 12.41 10.25
C VAL A 159 15.52 12.71 11.50
N VAL A 160 14.89 13.24 12.55
CA VAL A 160 15.59 13.62 13.79
C VAL A 160 16.14 12.39 14.52
N ALA A 161 15.28 11.42 14.81
CA ALA A 161 15.67 10.22 15.54
C ALA A 161 16.64 9.35 14.73
N GLY A 162 16.37 9.16 13.43
CA GLY A 162 17.24 8.40 12.53
C GLY A 162 18.65 9.02 12.44
N THR A 163 18.74 10.34 12.32
CA THR A 163 20.06 11.03 12.34
C THR A 163 20.74 10.89 13.69
N SER A 164 20.03 11.07 14.81
CA SER A 164 20.64 10.95 16.14
C SER A 164 21.22 9.55 16.42
N MET A 165 20.58 8.51 15.89
CA MET A 165 21.04 7.11 16.02
C MET A 165 22.30 6.81 15.19
N LEU A 166 22.63 7.65 14.19
CA LEU A 166 23.85 7.51 13.40
C LEU A 166 25.05 8.23 14.00
N THR A 167 24.81 9.19 14.89
CA THR A 167 25.85 10.06 15.47
C THR A 167 26.44 9.53 16.78
N TRP A 168 26.01 8.36 17.23
CA TRP A 168 26.44 7.73 18.49
C TRP A 168 27.20 6.43 18.24
#